data_AF-A0A7J7NPN5-F1
#
_entry.id   AF-A0A7J7NPN5-F1
#
_cell.length_a   1.000
_cell.length_b   1.000
_cell.length_c   1.000
_cell.angle_alpha   90.00
_cell.angle_beta   90.00
_cell.angle_gamma   90.00
#
_symmetry.space_group_name_H-M   'P 1'
#
loop_
_entity.id
_entity.type
_entity.pdbx_description
1 polymer ?
#
loop_
_entity_poly.entity_id
_entity_poly.type
_entity_poly.pdbx_seq_one_letter_code
_entity_poly.pdbx_strand_id
1 'polypeptide(L)'
;MELMKKHKLDGNLWIQGIFNIRHRWIPLWNSFVTKYEIALLKVYDRESGEDFASEHRYHQVLLKDDVKIYTREMFHKLEDQFDQVIRFAAIERNVEGDLLQLTVKSHSGRTESFELNIDLEKLTGNCGYKLFEYVGLPCCHLLKVFSKYDILKIPDAFIMTR
;
A
#
# COMPACT_ATOMS: atom_id res chain seq x y z
N MET A 1 45.00 2.91 4.72
CA MET A 1 45.53 3.97 5.60
C MET A 1 44.86 5.32 5.33
N GLU A 2 44.45 5.61 4.09
CA GLU A 2 43.81 6.88 3.72
C GLU A 2 42.51 7.17 4.48
N LEU A 3 41.63 6.17 4.68
CA LEU A 3 40.37 6.38 5.41
C LEU A 3 40.60 6.79 6.89
N MET A 4 41.55 6.14 7.58
CA MET A 4 41.86 6.47 8.98
C MET A 4 42.45 7.88 9.12
N LYS A 5 43.35 8.26 8.20
CA LYS A 5 43.92 9.61 8.16
C LYS A 5 42.87 10.66 7.80
N LYS A 6 41.98 10.37 6.85
CA LYS A 6 40.87 11.25 6.44
C LYS A 6 39.96 11.61 7.61
N HIS A 7 39.71 10.66 8.51
CA HIS A 7 38.85 10.86 9.67
C HIS A 7 39.63 11.18 10.97
N LYS A 8 40.94 11.43 10.89
CA LYS A 8 41.81 11.73 12.07
C LYS A 8 41.74 10.67 13.17
N LEU A 9 41.58 9.39 12.78
CA LEU A 9 41.46 8.25 13.68
C LEU A 9 42.81 7.55 13.92
N ASP A 10 43.87 8.07 13.31
CA ASP A 10 45.23 7.55 13.38
C ASP A 10 45.87 7.70 14.77
N GLY A 11 45.31 8.48 15.69
CA GLY A 11 45.75 8.48 17.09
C GLY A 11 45.12 7.38 17.97
N ASN A 12 44.07 6.71 17.51
CA ASN A 12 43.30 5.78 18.33
C ASN A 12 43.82 4.34 18.19
N LEU A 13 44.56 3.87 19.20
CA LEU A 13 45.18 2.54 19.23
C LEU A 13 44.16 1.40 19.10
N TRP A 14 42.94 1.56 19.63
CA TRP A 14 41.90 0.54 19.54
C TRP A 14 41.38 0.40 18.10
N ILE A 15 41.08 1.52 17.43
CA ILE A 15 40.63 1.53 16.03
C ILE A 15 41.73 0.97 15.11
N GLN A 16 42.99 1.35 15.34
CA GLN A 16 44.11 0.77 14.60
C GLN A 16 44.21 -0.75 14.80
N GLY A 17 44.05 -1.22 16.04
CA GLY A 17 44.06 -2.65 16.36
C GLY A 17 43.00 -3.42 15.57
N ILE A 18 41.76 -2.92 15.55
CA ILE A 18 40.67 -3.52 14.77
C ILE A 18 40.97 -3.47 13.26
N PHE A 19 41.48 -2.34 12.76
CA PHE A 19 41.82 -2.20 11.34
C PHE A 19 42.96 -3.13 10.91
N ASN A 20 43.93 -3.41 11.78
CA ASN A 20 45.06 -4.27 11.47
C ASN A 20 44.64 -5.74 11.30
N ILE A 21 43.63 -6.19 12.04
CA ILE A 21 43.08 -7.55 11.91
C ILE A 21 41.94 -7.67 10.88
N ARG A 22 41.71 -6.64 10.06
CA ARG A 22 40.59 -6.59 9.09
C ARG A 22 40.50 -7.75 8.13
N HIS A 23 41.62 -8.34 7.74
CA HIS A 23 41.65 -9.54 6.89
C HIS A 23 40.92 -10.74 7.53
N ARG A 24 40.80 -10.78 8.87
CA ARG A 24 40.09 -11.85 9.60
C ARG A 24 38.58 -11.64 9.65
N TRP A 25 38.14 -10.40 9.89
CA TRP A 25 36.72 -10.11 10.09
C TRP A 25 36.00 -9.59 8.85
N ILE A 26 36.68 -8.97 7.87
CA ILE A 26 36.06 -8.48 6.62
C ILE A 26 35.34 -9.61 5.86
N PRO A 27 35.91 -10.81 5.67
CA PRO A 27 35.21 -11.88 4.95
C PRO A 27 33.93 -12.33 5.67
N LEU A 28 33.99 -12.42 7.01
CA LEU A 28 32.84 -12.75 7.84
C LEU A 28 31.77 -11.66 7.80
N TRP A 29 32.20 -10.40 7.89
CA TRP A 29 31.33 -9.23 7.77
C TRP A 29 30.63 -9.20 6.41
N ASN A 30 31.36 -9.37 5.31
CA ASN A 30 30.78 -9.41 3.97
C ASN A 30 29.79 -10.57 3.83
N SER A 31 30.15 -11.76 4.32
CA SER A 31 29.23 -12.91 4.32
C SER A 31 27.96 -12.64 5.13
N PHE A 32 28.09 -11.98 6.27
CA PHE A 32 26.96 -11.56 7.10
C PHE A 32 26.09 -10.53 6.38
N VAL A 33 26.68 -9.46 5.83
CA VAL A 33 25.96 -8.40 5.12
C VAL A 33 25.16 -8.99 3.95
N THR A 34 25.78 -9.82 3.11
CA THR A 34 25.08 -10.46 1.99
C THR A 34 23.92 -11.35 2.46
N LYS A 35 24.12 -12.16 3.50
CA LYS A 35 23.04 -13.01 4.04
C LYS A 35 21.92 -12.18 4.64
N TYR A 36 22.26 -11.08 5.31
CA TYR A 36 21.32 -10.14 5.88
C TYR A 36 20.49 -9.45 4.80
N GLU A 37 21.13 -8.95 3.73
CA GLU A 37 20.45 -8.36 2.56
C GLU A 37 19.49 -9.37 1.91
N ILE A 38 19.92 -10.62 1.69
CA ILE A 38 19.05 -11.67 1.15
C ILE A 38 17.88 -11.96 2.10
N ALA A 39 18.12 -12.01 3.41
CA ALA A 39 17.06 -12.23 4.39
C ALA A 39 16.03 -11.09 4.38
N LEU A 40 16.49 -9.83 4.28
CA LEU A 40 15.62 -8.66 4.15
C LEU A 40 14.78 -8.73 2.87
N LEU A 41 15.37 -9.06 1.73
CA LEU A 41 14.63 -9.22 0.47
C LEU A 41 13.56 -10.30 0.59
N LYS A 42 13.87 -11.45 1.21
CA LYS A 42 12.89 -12.51 1.43
C LYS A 42 11.73 -12.09 2.34
N VAL A 43 12.02 -11.32 3.38
CA VAL A 43 10.98 -10.78 4.26
C VAL A 43 10.09 -9.81 3.48
N TYR A 44 10.69 -8.89 2.72
CA TYR A 44 9.96 -7.95 1.87
C TYR A 44 9.07 -8.65 0.83
N ASP A 45 9.61 -9.64 0.11
CA ASP A 45 8.85 -10.40 -0.89
C ASP A 45 7.69 -11.16 -0.25
N ARG A 46 7.89 -11.73 0.95
CA ARG A 46 6.83 -12.42 1.68
C ARG A 46 5.74 -11.45 2.12
N GLU A 47 6.11 -10.33 2.74
CA GLU A 47 5.16 -9.29 3.17
C GLU A 47 4.36 -8.76 1.97
N SER A 48 5.03 -8.45 0.86
CA SER A 48 4.35 -8.01 -0.37
C SER A 48 3.41 -9.07 -0.94
N GLY A 49 3.77 -10.35 -0.88
CA GLY A 49 2.90 -11.45 -1.29
C GLY A 49 1.68 -11.63 -0.38
N GLU A 50 1.86 -11.45 0.93
CA GLU A 50 0.79 -11.49 1.93
C GLU A 50 -0.18 -10.31 1.78
N ASP A 51 0.33 -9.11 1.51
CA ASP A 51 -0.47 -7.92 1.20
C ASP A 51 -1.32 -8.15 -0.06
N PHE A 52 -0.70 -8.59 -1.16
CA PHE A 52 -1.41 -8.90 -2.42
C PHE A 52 -2.51 -9.94 -2.20
N ALA A 53 -2.20 -11.03 -1.49
CA ALA A 53 -3.17 -12.08 -1.21
C ALA A 53 -4.33 -11.58 -0.34
N SER A 54 -4.07 -10.67 0.59
CA SER A 54 -5.09 -10.08 1.45
C SER A 54 -6.04 -9.18 0.67
N GLU A 55 -5.51 -8.30 -0.20
CA GLU A 55 -6.31 -7.45 -1.07
C GLU A 55 -7.12 -8.28 -2.08
N HIS A 56 -6.52 -9.29 -2.71
CA HIS A 56 -7.23 -10.16 -3.65
C HIS A 56 -8.35 -10.97 -2.98
N ARG A 57 -8.13 -11.49 -1.76
CA ARG A 57 -9.18 -12.14 -0.97
C ARG A 57 -10.32 -11.18 -0.64
N TYR A 58 -9.99 -9.93 -0.30
CA TYR A 58 -10.99 -8.90 -0.04
C TYR A 58 -11.86 -8.65 -1.29
N HIS A 59 -11.28 -8.57 -2.49
CA HIS A 59 -12.04 -8.46 -3.74
C HIS A 59 -13.05 -9.62 -3.91
N GLN A 60 -12.61 -10.85 -3.66
CA GLN A 60 -13.48 -12.03 -3.75
C GLN A 60 -14.61 -12.00 -2.71
N VAL A 61 -14.33 -11.55 -1.49
CA VAL A 61 -15.34 -11.42 -0.42
C VAL A 61 -16.36 -10.34 -0.78
N LEU A 62 -15.90 -9.16 -1.19
CA LEU A 62 -16.76 -8.02 -1.51
C LEU A 62 -17.72 -8.34 -2.68
N LEU A 63 -17.26 -9.13 -3.66
CA LEU A 63 -18.05 -9.51 -4.83
C LEU A 63 -18.97 -10.72 -4.61
N LYS A 64 -18.78 -11.50 -3.54
CA LYS A 64 -19.37 -12.84 -3.40
C LYS A 64 -20.90 -12.86 -3.49
N ASP A 65 -21.55 -11.83 -2.95
CA ASP A 65 -23.01 -11.75 -2.87
C ASP A 65 -23.62 -10.73 -3.86
N ASP A 66 -22.79 -9.87 -4.48
CA ASP A 66 -23.23 -8.74 -5.32
C ASP A 66 -23.14 -9.00 -6.84
N VAL A 67 -22.66 -10.19 -7.27
CA VAL A 67 -22.57 -10.59 -8.70
C VAL A 67 -23.92 -10.49 -9.42
N LYS A 68 -25.03 -10.62 -8.70
CA LYS A 68 -26.39 -10.58 -9.27
C LYS A 68 -26.90 -9.16 -9.53
N ILE A 69 -26.26 -8.14 -8.96
CA ILE A 69 -26.70 -6.75 -9.03
C ILE A 69 -26.18 -6.08 -10.32
N TYR A 70 -24.99 -6.48 -10.78
CA TYR A 70 -24.33 -5.87 -11.92
C TYR A 70 -24.57 -6.63 -13.22
N THR A 71 -24.73 -5.89 -14.32
CA THR A 71 -24.63 -6.49 -15.66
C THR A 71 -23.21 -7.01 -15.89
N ARG A 72 -23.03 -7.95 -16.82
CA ARG A 72 -21.71 -8.49 -17.17
C ARG A 72 -20.68 -7.41 -17.52
N GLU A 73 -21.10 -6.37 -18.24
CA GLU A 73 -20.22 -5.25 -18.60
C GLU A 73 -19.81 -4.40 -17.41
N MET A 74 -20.73 -4.17 -16.46
CA MET A 74 -20.44 -3.45 -15.22
C MET A 74 -19.50 -4.25 -14.32
N PHE A 75 -19.67 -5.57 -14.27
CA PHE A 75 -18.81 -6.46 -13.51
C PHE A 75 -17.36 -6.38 -14.00
N HIS A 76 -17.10 -6.46 -15.31
CA HIS A 76 -15.74 -6.32 -15.85
C HIS A 76 -15.14 -4.94 -15.56
N LYS A 77 -15.92 -3.86 -15.65
CA LYS A 77 -15.43 -2.52 -15.26
C LYS A 77 -15.08 -2.44 -13.78
N LEU A 78 -15.81 -3.17 -12.94
CA LEU A 78 -15.55 -3.23 -11.50
C LEU A 78 -14.29 -4.07 -11.20
N GLU A 79 -14.08 -5.19 -11.90
CA GLU A 79 -12.81 -5.95 -11.85
C GLU A 79 -11.62 -5.05 -12.23
N ASP A 80 -11.75 -4.25 -13.30
CA ASP A 80 -10.71 -3.28 -13.69
C ASP A 80 -10.43 -2.24 -12.60
N GLN A 81 -11.43 -1.88 -11.77
CA GLN A 81 -11.21 -1.00 -10.62
C GLN A 81 -10.46 -1.73 -9.49
N PHE A 82 -10.78 -3.00 -9.22
CA PHE A 82 -10.10 -3.81 -8.22
C PHE A 82 -8.62 -4.03 -8.54
N ASP A 83 -8.28 -4.28 -9.79
CA ASP A 83 -6.87 -4.42 -10.24
C ASP A 83 -6.05 -3.14 -10.01
N GLN A 84 -6.71 -2.00 -9.88
CA GLN A 84 -6.07 -0.72 -9.62
C GLN A 84 -5.92 -0.41 -8.13
N VAL A 85 -6.64 -1.09 -7.23
CA VAL A 85 -6.64 -0.81 -5.78
C VAL A 85 -5.22 -0.86 -5.19
N ILE A 86 -4.43 -1.87 -5.56
CA ILE A 86 -3.06 -2.06 -5.06
C ILE A 86 -2.10 -0.91 -5.43
N ARG A 87 -2.45 -0.10 -6.44
CA ARG A 87 -1.62 1.03 -6.88
C ARG A 87 -1.68 2.21 -5.93
N PHE A 88 -2.58 2.16 -4.97
CA PHE A 88 -3.02 3.30 -4.20
C PHE A 88 -2.93 3.02 -2.69
N ALA A 89 -2.40 4.00 -1.94
CA ALA A 89 -2.44 4.03 -0.49
C ALA A 89 -3.47 5.05 0.01
N ALA A 90 -4.30 4.67 0.98
CA ALA A 90 -5.29 5.55 1.60
C ALA A 90 -4.73 6.19 2.88
N ILE A 91 -4.51 7.51 2.81
CA ILE A 91 -3.96 8.31 3.91
C ILE A 91 -5.08 9.18 4.49
N GLU A 92 -5.29 9.08 5.79
CA GLU A 92 -6.26 9.93 6.51
C GLU A 92 -5.69 11.32 6.70
N ARG A 93 -6.49 12.36 6.43
CA ARG A 93 -6.09 13.76 6.65
C ARG A 93 -6.79 14.38 7.86
N ASN A 94 -8.09 14.19 7.98
CA ASN A 94 -8.91 14.75 9.05
C ASN A 94 -10.12 13.86 9.30
N VAL A 95 -10.52 13.76 10.57
CA VAL A 95 -11.72 13.07 11.04
C VAL A 95 -12.55 14.13 11.76
N GLU A 96 -13.56 14.67 11.07
CA GLU A 96 -14.52 15.60 11.67
C GLU A 96 -15.83 14.84 11.93
N GLY A 97 -15.94 14.27 13.14
CA GLY A 97 -17.03 13.36 13.46
C GLY A 97 -16.97 12.12 12.57
N ASP A 98 -18.08 11.80 11.90
CA ASP A 98 -18.19 10.63 11.02
C ASP A 98 -17.72 10.90 9.59
N LEU A 99 -17.42 12.17 9.27
CA LEU A 99 -16.91 12.56 7.97
C LEU A 99 -15.40 12.35 7.92
N LEU A 100 -14.99 11.37 7.13
CA LEU A 100 -13.61 11.00 6.92
C LEU A 100 -13.07 11.63 5.63
N GLN A 101 -12.06 12.48 5.79
CA GLN A 101 -11.31 13.05 4.67
C GLN A 101 -10.06 12.20 4.40
N LEU A 102 -10.04 11.55 3.25
CA LEU A 102 -8.93 10.72 2.81
C LEU A 102 -8.25 11.32 1.60
N THR A 103 -6.96 11.06 1.49
CA THR A 103 -6.22 11.22 0.24
C THR A 103 -5.65 9.89 -0.17
N VAL A 104 -6.03 9.48 -1.37
CA VAL A 104 -5.49 8.28 -1.99
C VAL A 104 -4.33 8.69 -2.90
N LYS A 105 -3.12 8.16 -2.63
CA LYS A 105 -1.90 8.49 -3.38
C LYS A 105 -1.37 7.29 -4.14
N SER A 106 -0.92 7.50 -5.38
CA SER A 106 -0.26 6.46 -6.16
C SER A 106 1.11 6.09 -5.57
N HIS A 107 1.43 4.79 -5.53
CA HIS A 107 2.78 4.31 -5.21
C HIS A 107 3.81 4.61 -6.31
N SER A 108 3.36 4.88 -7.54
CA SER A 108 4.21 5.05 -8.73
C SER A 108 5.02 6.36 -8.76
N GLY A 109 4.96 7.19 -7.72
CA GLY A 109 5.64 8.48 -7.64
C GLY A 109 5.04 9.57 -8.53
N ARG A 110 4.02 9.27 -9.35
CA ARG A 110 3.18 10.28 -9.99
C ARG A 110 2.34 10.97 -8.92
N THR A 111 2.28 12.30 -8.98
CA THR A 111 1.51 13.17 -8.05
C THR A 111 -0.01 13.04 -8.27
N GLU A 112 -0.51 11.82 -8.44
CA GLU A 112 -1.93 11.53 -8.52
C GLU A 112 -2.43 11.35 -7.09
N SER A 113 -3.16 12.35 -6.61
CA SER A 113 -3.82 12.33 -5.32
C SER A 113 -5.29 12.66 -5.49
N PHE A 114 -6.15 11.79 -4.96
CA PHE A 114 -7.59 12.01 -5.00
C PHE A 114 -8.12 12.23 -3.60
N GLU A 115 -8.94 13.26 -3.44
CA GLU A 115 -9.61 13.56 -2.19
C GLU A 115 -10.95 12.81 -2.13
N LEU A 116 -11.22 12.21 -0.98
CA LEU A 116 -12.46 11.51 -0.69
C LEU A 116 -13.07 12.08 0.58
N ASN A 117 -14.38 12.23 0.56
CA ASN A 117 -15.18 12.59 1.71
C ASN A 117 -16.20 11.48 1.89
N ILE A 118 -16.07 10.69 2.96
CA ILE A 118 -16.92 9.53 3.23
C ILE A 118 -17.46 9.63 4.64
N ASP A 119 -18.77 9.51 4.79
CA ASP A 119 -19.46 9.26 6.05
C ASP A 119 -19.44 7.75 6.30
N LEU A 120 -18.67 7.31 7.31
CA LEU A 120 -18.50 5.89 7.61
C LEU A 120 -19.74 5.26 8.25
N GLU A 121 -20.57 6.02 8.95
CA GLU A 121 -21.81 5.49 9.56
C GLU A 121 -22.88 5.25 8.49
N LYS A 122 -23.07 6.25 7.61
CA LYS A 122 -24.06 6.16 6.54
C LYS A 122 -23.55 5.40 5.32
N LEU A 123 -22.24 5.12 5.27
CA LEU A 123 -21.55 4.55 4.11
C LEU A 123 -21.88 5.32 2.82
N THR A 124 -21.86 6.65 2.92
CA THR A 124 -22.10 7.56 1.80
C THR A 124 -20.89 8.44 1.60
N GLY A 125 -20.69 8.95 0.39
CA GLY A 125 -19.57 9.82 0.15
C GLY A 125 -19.30 10.02 -1.32
N ASN A 126 -18.18 10.69 -1.60
CA ASN A 126 -17.73 10.86 -2.96
C ASN A 126 -16.21 10.85 -3.07
N CYS A 127 -15.75 10.52 -4.27
CA CYS A 127 -14.36 10.62 -4.66
C CYS A 127 -14.23 11.73 -5.70
N GLY A 128 -13.14 12.52 -5.64
CA GLY A 128 -12.83 13.52 -6.66
C GLY A 128 -12.72 12.97 -8.09
N TYR A 129 -12.52 11.65 -8.26
CA TYR A 129 -12.54 10.99 -9.57
C TYR A 129 -13.95 10.84 -10.19
N LYS A 130 -15.00 10.91 -9.37
CA LYS A 130 -16.41 10.97 -9.79
C LYS A 130 -16.95 9.80 -10.63
N LEU A 131 -16.27 8.64 -10.63
CA LEU A 131 -16.69 7.47 -11.43
C LEU A 131 -18.11 7.00 -11.05
N PHE A 132 -18.47 7.06 -9.77
CA PHE A 132 -19.78 6.62 -9.33
C PHE A 132 -20.88 7.50 -9.91
N GLU A 133 -20.69 8.82 -9.92
CA GLU A 133 -21.63 9.78 -10.47
C GLU A 133 -21.82 9.63 -12.00
N TYR A 134 -20.81 9.18 -12.74
CA TYR A 134 -20.87 9.01 -14.20
C TYR A 134 -21.27 7.60 -14.65
N VAL A 135 -20.78 6.57 -13.98
CA VAL A 135 -20.88 5.16 -14.41
C VAL A 135 -21.76 4.33 -13.47
N GLY A 136 -22.00 4.80 -12.24
CA GLY A 136 -22.75 4.06 -11.22
C GLY A 136 -21.95 2.98 -10.53
N LEU A 137 -20.61 3.04 -10.62
CA LEU A 137 -19.70 2.07 -10.01
C LEU A 137 -18.72 2.76 -9.05
N PRO A 138 -18.39 2.15 -7.91
CA PRO A 138 -17.33 2.65 -7.04
C PRO A 138 -15.98 2.61 -7.79
N CYS A 139 -15.20 3.69 -7.68
CA CYS A 139 -13.84 3.71 -8.21
C CYS A 139 -12.87 2.93 -7.33
N CYS A 140 -11.69 2.61 -7.86
CA CYS A 140 -10.61 1.98 -7.11
C CYS A 140 -10.24 2.72 -5.82
N HIS A 141 -10.39 4.05 -5.78
CA HIS A 141 -10.16 4.84 -4.57
C HIS A 141 -11.20 4.56 -3.47
N LEU A 142 -12.48 4.44 -3.82
CA LEU A 142 -13.54 4.06 -2.89
C LEU A 142 -13.33 2.61 -2.41
N LEU A 143 -13.01 1.70 -3.32
CA LEU A 143 -12.72 0.30 -3.00
C LEU A 143 -11.51 0.16 -2.06
N LYS A 144 -10.47 0.98 -2.23
CA LYS A 144 -9.32 1.02 -1.31
C LYS A 144 -9.74 1.43 0.10
N VAL A 145 -10.67 2.38 0.22
CA VAL A 145 -11.23 2.78 1.52
C VAL A 145 -12.05 1.65 2.12
N PHE A 146 -12.91 1.01 1.33
CA PHE A 146 -13.71 -0.12 1.83
C PHE A 146 -12.84 -1.25 2.36
N SER A 147 -11.74 -1.57 1.65
CA SER A 147 -10.73 -2.52 2.12
C SER A 147 -10.06 -2.08 3.41
N LYS A 148 -9.76 -0.79 3.57
CA LYS A 148 -9.09 -0.26 4.77
C LYS A 148 -9.99 -0.29 6.02
N TYR A 149 -11.29 -0.11 5.86
CA TYR A 149 -12.27 -0.09 6.96
C TYR A 149 -13.05 -1.40 7.10
N ASP A 150 -12.55 -2.49 6.51
CA ASP A 150 -13.16 -3.82 6.56
C ASP A 150 -14.65 -3.85 6.17
N ILE A 151 -15.04 -3.01 5.21
CA ILE A 151 -16.40 -3.00 4.67
C ILE A 151 -16.52 -4.19 3.72
N LEU A 152 -17.22 -5.26 4.13
CA LEU A 152 -17.24 -6.53 3.40
C LEU A 152 -18.35 -6.65 2.33
N LYS A 153 -19.17 -5.61 2.14
CA LYS A 153 -20.18 -5.53 1.08
C LYS A 153 -20.18 -4.14 0.45
N ILE A 154 -20.44 -4.02 -0.86
CA ILE A 154 -20.62 -2.69 -1.46
C ILE A 154 -21.86 -2.04 -0.84
N PRO A 155 -21.75 -0.84 -0.25
CA PRO A 155 -22.91 -0.17 0.34
C PRO A 155 -23.94 0.17 -0.73
N ASP A 156 -25.22 0.06 -0.40
CA ASP A 156 -26.33 0.32 -1.33
C ASP A 156 -26.28 1.75 -1.91
N ALA A 157 -25.73 2.72 -1.17
CA ALA A 157 -25.50 4.07 -1.64
C ALA A 157 -24.53 4.16 -2.83
N PHE A 158 -23.68 3.15 -3.03
CA PHE A 158 -22.76 3.01 -4.15
C PHE A 158 -23.22 1.95 -5.17
N ILE A 159 -24.50 1.58 -5.13
CA ILE A 159 -25.16 0.70 -6.09
C ILE A 159 -26.24 1.51 -6.81
N MET A 160 -26.08 1.72 -8.11
CA MET A 160 -27.18 2.24 -8.94
C MET A 160 -28.02 1.08 -9.47
N THR A 161 -29.22 0.88 -8.92
CA THR A 161 -30.23 0.04 -9.56
C THR A 161 -30.72 0.74 -10.84
N ARG A 162 -30.55 0.09 -11.99
CA ARG A 162 -31.11 0.54 -13.27
C ARG A 162 -32.25 -0.37 -13.69
#